data_AF-A0A6D0IT82-F1
#
_entry.id   AF-A0A6D0IT82-F1
#
_cell.length_a   1.000
_cell.length_b   1.000
_cell.length_c   1.000
_cell.angle_alpha   90.00
_cell.angle_beta   90.00
_cell.angle_gamma   90.00
#
_symmetry.space_group_name_H-M   'P 1'
#
loop_
_entity.id
_entity.type
_entity.pdbx_description
1 polymer ?
#
loop_
_entity_poly.entity_id
_entity_poly.type
_entity_poly.pdbx_seq_one_letter_code
_entity_poly.pdbx_strand_id
1 'polypeptide(L)'
;GEIDEEELESFLYAIAKGNVFNFQTILHLPVAVQNDTIDFYQMFARIWSSHPEWLTLYLAQHRAVIIPDDAKLHRNLLRWYSAGRLDIPELLDYARSWREAEPDNEDARYYEYAQRVYCGEGESLLAELCDYWREYPSTQADALILQWCRQHRVDYYPLVVMMIEARELVNDQGKQLLYVPGDSARTRFHLYEILSDEKLSALGRSLVEMVLHKGRKPRISLTRDTEHPLWPLYLVAKQLVQASQPTEESLMPIVSRLDAEDRCPLEALIIRRLLIQAANFT
;
A
#
# COMPACT_ATOMS: atom_id res chain seq x y z
N GLY A 1 50.46 -11.36 0.44
CA GLY A 1 49.41 -10.99 1.39
C GLY A 1 48.33 -12.00 1.22
N GLU A 2 47.83 -12.59 2.31
CA GLU A 2 46.58 -13.33 2.27
C GLU A 2 45.52 -12.40 1.69
N ILE A 3 44.91 -12.83 0.59
CA ILE A 3 43.72 -12.18 0.07
C ILE A 3 42.62 -12.55 1.05
N ASP A 4 41.98 -11.55 1.65
CA ASP A 4 40.83 -11.75 2.50
C ASP A 4 39.76 -12.50 1.68
N GLU A 5 39.43 -13.72 2.09
CA GLU A 5 38.49 -14.60 1.37
C GLU A 5 37.12 -13.92 1.24
N GLU A 6 36.73 -13.09 2.21
CA GLU A 6 35.48 -12.33 2.17
C GLU A 6 35.52 -11.21 1.13
N GLU A 7 36.68 -10.56 0.97
CA GLU A 7 36.91 -9.53 -0.04
C GLU A 7 36.97 -10.13 -1.46
N LEU A 8 37.56 -11.33 -1.59
CA LEU A 8 37.58 -12.10 -2.84
C LEU A 8 36.19 -12.62 -3.24
N GLU A 9 35.41 -13.15 -2.30
CA GLU A 9 34.04 -13.58 -2.55
C GLU A 9 33.14 -12.40 -2.91
N SER A 10 33.26 -11.27 -2.22
CA SER A 10 32.55 -10.02 -2.56
C SER A 10 32.91 -9.53 -3.96
N PHE A 11 34.20 -9.62 -4.34
CA PHE A 11 34.66 -9.24 -5.67
C PHE A 11 34.15 -10.18 -6.77
N LEU A 12 34.22 -11.49 -6.57
CA LEU A 12 33.71 -12.49 -7.51
C LEU A 12 32.18 -12.39 -7.65
N TYR A 13 31.47 -12.12 -6.55
CA TYR A 13 30.04 -11.86 -6.55
C TYR A 13 29.70 -10.59 -7.36
N ALA A 14 30.47 -9.51 -7.20
CA ALA A 14 30.29 -8.28 -7.98
C ALA A 14 30.53 -8.50 -9.48
N ILE A 15 31.58 -9.25 -9.85
CA ILE A 15 31.84 -9.61 -11.26
C ILE A 15 30.70 -10.46 -11.84
N ALA A 16 30.20 -11.44 -11.08
CA ALA A 16 29.11 -12.30 -11.53
C ALA A 16 27.78 -11.54 -11.72
N LYS A 17 27.53 -10.51 -10.90
CA LYS A 17 26.33 -9.65 -11.01
C LYS A 17 26.37 -8.71 -12.21
N GLY A 18 27.58 -8.41 -12.72
CA GLY A 18 27.83 -7.49 -13.81
C GLY A 18 27.51 -6.03 -13.47
N ASN A 19 27.58 -5.15 -14.47
CA ASN A 19 27.24 -3.74 -14.28
C ASN A 19 25.75 -3.56 -13.95
N VAL A 20 25.48 -2.65 -13.01
CA VAL A 20 24.11 -2.31 -12.58
C VAL A 20 23.28 -1.73 -13.72
N PHE A 21 23.92 -1.02 -14.66
CA PHE A 21 23.33 -0.45 -15.87
C PHE A 21 24.38 -0.33 -16.99
N ASN A 22 23.94 -0.05 -18.22
CA ASN A 22 24.84 0.21 -19.34
C ASN A 22 25.54 1.59 -19.23
N PHE A 23 26.84 1.62 -18.92
CA PHE A 23 27.60 2.88 -18.78
C PHE A 23 27.68 3.72 -20.06
N GLN A 24 27.37 3.17 -21.23
CA GLN A 24 27.31 3.96 -22.46
C GLN A 24 26.25 5.07 -22.41
N THR A 25 25.20 4.89 -21.61
CA THR A 25 24.08 5.84 -21.49
C THR A 25 24.49 7.15 -20.83
N ILE A 26 25.64 7.18 -20.12
CA ILE A 26 26.14 8.35 -19.39
C ILE A 26 27.41 8.96 -19.98
N LEU A 27 27.95 8.44 -21.09
CA LEU A 27 29.22 8.92 -21.67
C LEU A 27 29.19 10.39 -22.11
N HIS A 28 28.00 10.94 -22.33
CA HIS A 28 27.80 12.34 -22.67
C HIS A 28 28.00 13.29 -21.49
N LEU A 29 28.06 12.78 -20.25
CA LEU A 29 28.25 13.55 -19.03
C LEU A 29 29.74 13.81 -18.74
N PRO A 30 30.09 14.81 -17.91
CA PRO A 30 31.47 14.97 -17.43
C PRO A 30 31.97 13.73 -16.67
N VAL A 31 33.25 13.39 -16.81
CA VAL A 31 33.86 12.17 -16.19
C VAL A 31 33.61 12.09 -14.68
N ALA A 32 33.69 13.22 -13.96
CA ALA A 32 33.39 13.24 -12.53
C ALA A 32 31.95 12.81 -12.24
N VAL A 33 30.99 13.32 -13.01
CA VAL A 33 29.56 12.98 -12.89
C VAL A 33 29.30 11.52 -13.27
N GLN A 34 30.01 11.00 -14.28
CA GLN A 34 29.94 9.59 -14.64
C GLN A 34 30.36 8.69 -13.47
N ASN A 35 31.52 8.97 -12.87
CA ASN A 35 32.03 8.22 -11.73
C ASN A 35 31.07 8.29 -10.55
N ASP A 36 30.60 9.49 -10.19
CA ASP A 36 29.63 9.68 -9.10
C ASP A 36 28.32 8.89 -9.34
N THR A 37 27.84 8.85 -10.59
CA THR A 37 26.62 8.11 -10.97
C THR A 37 26.84 6.60 -10.88
N ILE A 38 27.99 6.11 -11.36
CA ILE A 38 28.37 4.69 -11.29
C ILE A 38 28.48 4.26 -9.82
N ASP A 39 29.24 5.00 -9.02
CA ASP A 39 29.45 4.74 -7.60
C ASP A 39 28.11 4.75 -6.86
N PHE A 40 27.24 5.70 -7.17
CA PHE A 40 25.92 5.80 -6.56
C PHE A 40 25.09 4.51 -6.78
N TYR A 41 24.95 4.06 -8.03
CA TYR A 41 24.09 2.91 -8.34
C TYR A 41 24.73 1.57 -7.94
N GLN A 42 26.05 1.47 -7.97
CA GLN A 42 26.75 0.30 -7.43
C GLN A 42 26.54 0.19 -5.92
N MET A 43 26.72 1.28 -5.19
CA MET A 43 26.48 1.32 -3.75
C MET A 43 25.01 1.09 -3.42
N PHE A 44 24.08 1.72 -4.15
CA PHE A 44 22.64 1.48 -4.01
C PHE A 44 22.32 -0.01 -4.15
N ALA A 45 22.80 -0.66 -5.22
CA ALA A 45 22.53 -2.07 -5.48
C ALA A 45 23.13 -2.99 -4.40
N ARG A 46 24.28 -2.61 -3.83
CA ARG A 46 24.93 -3.31 -2.71
C ARG A 46 24.13 -3.17 -1.42
N ILE A 47 23.75 -1.94 -1.06
CA ILE A 47 22.89 -1.64 0.09
C ILE A 47 21.59 -2.43 -0.03
N TRP A 48 20.94 -2.39 -1.20
CA TRP A 48 19.72 -3.14 -1.43
C TRP A 48 19.88 -4.64 -1.18
N SER A 49 20.98 -5.25 -1.63
CA SER A 49 21.18 -6.69 -1.47
C SER A 49 21.62 -7.13 -0.07
N SER A 50 22.37 -6.29 0.65
CA SER A 50 23.06 -6.68 1.88
C SER A 50 22.50 -6.00 3.13
N HIS A 51 22.12 -4.73 3.02
CA HIS A 51 21.69 -3.88 4.13
C HIS A 51 20.53 -2.96 3.71
N PRO A 52 19.37 -3.50 3.27
CA PRO A 52 18.25 -2.69 2.80
C PRO A 52 17.75 -1.69 3.85
N GLU A 53 17.98 -1.95 5.14
CA GLU A 53 17.69 -1.04 6.26
C GLU A 53 18.47 0.30 6.18
N TRP A 54 19.59 0.35 5.47
CA TRP A 54 20.38 1.59 5.27
C TRP A 54 19.92 2.41 4.08
N LEU A 55 18.97 1.92 3.28
CA LEU A 55 18.58 2.57 2.03
C LEU A 55 18.07 3.99 2.23
N THR A 56 17.18 4.21 3.21
CA THR A 56 16.62 5.54 3.49
C THR A 56 17.70 6.53 3.94
N LEU A 57 18.64 6.07 4.76
CA LEU A 57 19.77 6.89 5.21
C LEU A 57 20.70 7.26 4.05
N TYR A 58 20.98 6.29 3.18
CA TYR A 58 21.78 6.51 1.98
C TYR A 58 21.11 7.52 1.04
N LEU A 59 19.82 7.33 0.72
CA LEU A 59 19.07 8.25 -0.13
C LEU A 59 18.99 9.67 0.43
N ALA A 60 18.87 9.83 1.74
CA ALA A 60 18.87 11.16 2.37
C ALA A 60 20.18 11.95 2.14
N GLN A 61 21.30 11.27 1.88
CA GLN A 61 22.61 11.90 1.63
C GLN A 61 22.80 12.31 0.16
N HIS A 62 22.01 11.75 -0.76
CA HIS A 62 22.14 11.97 -2.20
C HIS A 62 20.91 12.73 -2.74
N ARG A 63 21.02 14.05 -2.87
CA ARG A 63 19.87 14.93 -3.22
C ARG A 63 19.59 15.10 -4.71
N ALA A 64 20.51 14.72 -5.59
CA ALA A 64 20.30 14.76 -7.04
C ALA A 64 21.08 13.63 -7.68
N VAL A 65 20.36 12.75 -8.37
CA VAL A 65 20.95 11.59 -9.06
C VAL A 65 20.42 11.60 -10.48
N ILE A 66 21.33 11.58 -11.45
CA ILE A 66 20.97 11.38 -12.85
C ILE A 66 20.52 9.94 -12.99
N ILE A 67 19.35 9.70 -13.58
CA ILE A 67 18.87 8.36 -13.90
C ILE A 67 19.36 8.00 -15.31
N PRO A 68 20.32 7.06 -15.45
CA PRO A 68 20.79 6.58 -16.75
C PRO A 68 19.64 5.96 -17.54
N ASP A 69 19.56 6.26 -18.83
CA ASP A 69 18.54 5.70 -19.73
C ASP A 69 18.80 4.22 -20.03
N ASP A 70 18.50 3.37 -19.05
CA ASP A 70 18.72 1.93 -19.10
C ASP A 70 17.47 1.20 -18.56
N ALA A 71 16.80 0.46 -19.44
CA ALA A 71 15.54 -0.20 -19.10
C ALA A 71 15.67 -1.21 -17.94
N LYS A 72 16.83 -1.89 -17.82
CA LYS A 72 17.07 -2.84 -16.72
C LYS A 72 17.22 -2.08 -15.41
N LEU A 73 17.93 -0.95 -15.42
CA LEU A 73 18.03 -0.08 -14.26
C LEU A 73 16.68 0.48 -13.85
N HIS A 74 15.89 1.03 -14.78
CA HIS A 74 14.56 1.58 -14.46
C HIS A 74 13.66 0.55 -13.78
N ARG A 75 13.61 -0.68 -14.29
CA ARG A 75 12.83 -1.78 -13.68
C ARG A 75 13.34 -2.12 -12.27
N ASN A 76 14.65 -2.16 -12.09
CA ASN A 76 15.25 -2.40 -10.77
C ASN A 76 14.93 -1.27 -9.79
N LEU A 77 15.04 -0.01 -10.22
CA LEU A 77 14.72 1.13 -9.38
C LEU A 77 13.24 1.13 -8.99
N LEU A 78 12.33 0.90 -9.94
CA LEU A 78 10.90 0.74 -9.65
C LEU A 78 10.66 -0.33 -8.59
N ARG A 79 11.32 -1.49 -8.71
CA ARG A 79 11.23 -2.57 -7.71
C ARG A 79 11.75 -2.14 -6.34
N TRP A 80 12.95 -1.57 -6.28
CA TRP A 80 13.61 -1.21 -5.03
C TRP A 80 12.87 -0.09 -4.29
N TYR A 81 12.49 0.98 -4.99
CA TYR A 81 11.73 2.08 -4.41
C TYR A 81 10.34 1.61 -3.95
N SER A 82 9.66 0.79 -4.75
CA SER A 82 8.33 0.30 -4.37
C SER A 82 8.37 -0.63 -3.16
N ALA A 83 9.41 -1.46 -3.04
CA ALA A 83 9.62 -2.31 -1.88
C ALA A 83 10.03 -1.52 -0.63
N GLY A 84 10.74 -0.40 -0.80
CA GLY A 84 11.02 0.57 0.26
C GLY A 84 9.86 1.50 0.60
N ARG A 85 8.75 1.46 -0.16
CA ARG A 85 7.62 2.43 -0.08
C ARG A 85 8.07 3.88 -0.25
N LEU A 86 9.03 4.08 -1.15
CA LEU A 86 9.66 5.37 -1.43
C LEU A 86 9.14 5.95 -2.73
N ASP A 87 8.98 7.26 -2.75
CA ASP A 87 8.66 8.05 -3.93
C ASP A 87 9.92 8.45 -4.71
N ILE A 88 9.78 8.45 -6.03
CA ILE A 88 10.75 9.05 -6.94
C ILE A 88 10.00 9.52 -8.20
N PRO A 89 9.58 10.80 -8.24
CA PRO A 89 8.77 11.34 -9.34
C PRO A 89 9.40 11.12 -10.73
N GLU A 90 10.73 11.11 -10.80
CA GLU A 90 11.49 10.88 -12.03
C GLU A 90 11.27 9.49 -12.63
N LEU A 91 10.80 8.50 -11.86
CA LEU A 91 10.45 7.17 -12.39
C LEU A 91 9.03 7.06 -12.93
N LEU A 92 8.15 8.04 -12.73
CA LEU A 92 6.77 7.96 -13.18
C LEU A 92 6.66 7.83 -14.70
N ASP A 93 7.45 8.61 -15.44
CA ASP A 93 7.44 8.56 -16.91
C ASP A 93 7.96 7.22 -17.43
N TYR A 94 8.96 6.63 -16.77
CA TYR A 94 9.44 5.29 -17.09
C TYR A 94 8.43 4.20 -16.74
N ALA A 95 7.72 4.32 -15.61
CA ALA A 95 6.69 3.37 -15.21
C ALA A 95 5.51 3.36 -16.20
N ARG A 96 5.06 4.56 -16.61
CA ARG A 96 4.02 4.73 -17.63
C ARG A 96 4.45 4.15 -18.96
N SER A 97 5.66 4.49 -19.42
CA SER A 97 6.22 3.97 -20.66
C SER A 97 6.33 2.44 -20.65
N TRP A 98 6.67 1.84 -19.50
CA TRP A 98 6.71 0.39 -19.37
C TRP A 98 5.30 -0.23 -19.41
N ARG A 99 4.30 0.35 -18.72
CA ARG A 99 2.91 -0.11 -18.81
C ARG A 99 2.34 0.01 -20.22
N GLU A 100 2.66 1.07 -20.95
CA GLU A 100 2.24 1.26 -22.33
C GLU A 100 2.88 0.24 -23.29
N ALA A 101 4.17 -0.06 -23.09
CA ALA A 101 4.89 -1.04 -23.91
C ALA A 101 4.48 -2.49 -23.61
N GLU A 102 4.11 -2.79 -22.36
CA GLU A 102 3.78 -4.14 -21.89
C GLU A 102 2.43 -4.13 -21.10
N PRO A 103 1.28 -3.90 -21.75
CA PRO A 103 -0.02 -3.70 -21.07
C PRO A 103 -0.55 -4.95 -20.32
N ASP A 104 -0.13 -6.13 -20.78
CA ASP A 104 -0.47 -7.43 -20.18
C ASP A 104 0.48 -7.83 -19.05
N ASN A 105 1.53 -7.04 -18.79
CA ASN A 105 2.48 -7.32 -17.72
C ASN A 105 1.96 -6.77 -16.38
N GLU A 106 1.65 -7.68 -15.46
CA GLU A 106 1.16 -7.34 -14.11
C GLU A 106 2.18 -6.52 -13.30
N ASP A 107 3.48 -6.83 -13.43
CA ASP A 107 4.53 -6.08 -12.74
C ASP A 107 4.57 -4.62 -13.21
N ALA A 108 4.47 -4.39 -14.53
CA ALA A 108 4.47 -3.05 -15.10
C ALA A 108 3.30 -2.21 -14.56
N ARG A 109 2.11 -2.83 -14.48
CA ARG A 109 0.90 -2.21 -13.91
C ARG A 109 1.07 -1.92 -12.42
N TYR A 110 1.58 -2.89 -11.66
CA TYR A 110 1.81 -2.73 -10.23
C TYR A 110 2.79 -1.59 -9.93
N TYR A 111 3.94 -1.56 -10.60
CA TYR A 111 4.99 -0.57 -10.30
C TYR A 111 4.60 0.84 -10.70
N GLU A 112 3.79 1.03 -11.74
CA GLU A 112 3.24 2.35 -12.07
C GLU A 112 2.28 2.84 -10.99
N TYR A 113 1.31 2.01 -10.56
CA TYR A 113 0.43 2.40 -9.46
C TYR A 113 1.18 2.62 -8.16
N ALA A 114 2.18 1.78 -7.86
CA ALA A 114 3.03 1.95 -6.68
C ALA A 114 3.69 3.33 -6.66
N GLN A 115 4.33 3.74 -7.77
CA GLN A 115 4.96 5.06 -7.84
C GLN A 115 3.94 6.21 -7.76
N ARG A 116 2.78 6.10 -8.43
CA ARG A 116 1.71 7.12 -8.32
C ARG A 116 1.21 7.27 -6.88
N VAL A 117 1.03 6.16 -6.16
CA VAL A 117 0.65 6.17 -4.73
C VAL A 117 1.76 6.76 -3.86
N TYR A 118 3.00 6.31 -3.99
CA TYR A 118 4.09 6.80 -3.14
C TYR A 118 4.38 8.28 -3.38
N CYS A 119 4.30 8.75 -4.64
CA CYS A 119 4.37 10.18 -5.00
C CYS A 119 3.15 11.00 -4.53
N GLY A 120 2.14 10.37 -3.91
CA GLY A 120 1.01 11.05 -3.30
C GLY A 120 -0.05 11.54 -4.30
N GLU A 121 -0.21 10.85 -5.43
CA GLU A 121 -1.31 11.14 -6.35
C GLU A 121 -2.67 10.91 -5.65
N GLY A 122 -3.46 11.98 -5.53
CA GLY A 122 -4.71 11.99 -4.77
C GLY A 122 -5.90 11.37 -5.52
N GLU A 123 -7.02 12.10 -5.52
CA GLU A 123 -8.32 11.59 -6.00
C GLU A 123 -8.33 11.14 -7.46
N SER A 124 -7.44 11.66 -8.31
CA SER A 124 -7.34 11.25 -9.72
C SER A 124 -7.00 9.76 -9.89
N LEU A 125 -6.25 9.19 -8.95
CA LEU A 125 -5.83 7.79 -8.98
C LEU A 125 -6.89 6.84 -8.39
N LEU A 126 -7.82 7.34 -7.58
CA LEU A 126 -8.65 6.49 -6.71
C LEU A 126 -9.49 5.47 -7.48
N ALA A 127 -10.10 5.89 -8.60
CA ALA A 127 -10.93 5.01 -9.41
C ALA A 127 -10.10 3.86 -10.01
N GLU A 128 -8.98 4.18 -10.65
CA GLU A 128 -8.05 3.20 -11.22
C GLU A 128 -7.51 2.23 -10.17
N LEU A 129 -7.17 2.73 -8.98
CA LEU A 129 -6.64 1.92 -7.89
C LEU A 129 -7.71 0.96 -7.32
N CYS A 130 -8.96 1.42 -7.21
CA CYS A 130 -10.07 0.58 -6.78
C CYS A 130 -10.41 -0.51 -7.80
N ASP A 131 -10.31 -0.21 -9.08
CA ASP A 131 -10.52 -1.18 -10.15
C ASP A 131 -9.37 -2.20 -10.20
N TYR A 132 -8.12 -1.76 -10.09
CA TYR A 132 -6.96 -2.64 -9.96
C TYR A 132 -7.07 -3.60 -8.77
N TRP A 133 -7.45 -3.09 -7.59
CA TRP A 133 -7.64 -3.91 -6.39
C TRP A 133 -8.76 -4.96 -6.57
N ARG A 134 -9.81 -4.62 -7.33
CA ARG A 134 -10.94 -5.53 -7.59
C ARG A 134 -10.56 -6.62 -8.59
N GLU A 135 -9.83 -6.27 -9.63
CA GLU A 135 -9.40 -7.18 -10.69
C GLU A 135 -8.28 -8.13 -10.22
N TYR A 136 -7.31 -7.61 -9.46
CA TYR A 136 -6.12 -8.33 -9.02
C TYR A 136 -5.94 -8.24 -7.50
N PRO A 137 -6.82 -8.90 -6.70
CA PRO A 137 -6.73 -8.87 -5.26
C PRO A 137 -5.44 -9.57 -4.78
N SER A 138 -4.53 -8.80 -4.20
CA SER A 138 -3.24 -9.29 -3.70
C SER A 138 -2.77 -8.50 -2.48
N THR A 139 -1.82 -9.04 -1.72
CA THR A 139 -1.16 -8.33 -0.62
C THR A 139 -0.51 -7.01 -1.08
N GLN A 140 -0.05 -6.97 -2.34
CA GLN A 140 0.50 -5.78 -2.98
C GLN A 140 -0.59 -4.74 -3.24
N ALA A 141 -1.70 -5.12 -3.87
CA ALA A 141 -2.83 -4.20 -4.10
C ALA A 141 -3.42 -3.67 -2.79
N ASP A 142 -3.50 -4.52 -1.75
CA ASP A 142 -3.91 -4.12 -0.41
C ASP A 142 -2.98 -3.05 0.18
N ALA A 143 -1.66 -3.20 0.01
CA ALA A 143 -0.69 -2.23 0.50
C ALA A 143 -0.86 -0.87 -0.19
N LEU A 144 -1.13 -0.87 -1.51
CA LEU A 144 -1.35 0.37 -2.27
C LEU A 144 -2.63 1.09 -1.82
N ILE A 145 -3.75 0.39 -1.69
CA ILE A 145 -5.02 1.02 -1.28
C ILE A 145 -4.97 1.51 0.18
N LEU A 146 -4.28 0.78 1.07
CA LEU A 146 -4.05 1.22 2.44
C LEU A 146 -3.14 2.45 2.50
N GLN A 147 -2.06 2.47 1.73
CA GLN A 147 -1.14 3.60 1.67
C GLN A 147 -1.84 4.86 1.14
N TRP A 148 -2.56 4.75 0.01
CA TRP A 148 -3.34 5.85 -0.55
C TRP A 148 -4.38 6.36 0.46
N CYS A 149 -5.09 5.45 1.12
CA CYS A 149 -6.08 5.77 2.13
C CYS A 149 -5.45 6.54 3.31
N ARG A 150 -4.26 6.13 3.76
CA ARG A 150 -3.52 6.83 4.82
C ARG A 150 -3.08 8.23 4.41
N GLN A 151 -2.73 8.46 3.14
CA GLN A 151 -2.30 9.77 2.65
C GLN A 151 -3.46 10.75 2.49
N HIS A 152 -4.61 10.28 1.98
CA HIS A 152 -5.68 11.16 1.48
C HIS A 152 -7.00 11.07 2.27
N ARG A 153 -7.29 9.92 2.90
CA ARG A 153 -8.62 9.60 3.46
C ARG A 153 -8.51 8.77 4.75
N VAL A 154 -7.77 9.27 5.73
CA VAL A 154 -7.39 8.52 6.95
C VAL A 154 -8.57 7.86 7.67
N ASP A 155 -9.74 8.52 7.72
CA ASP A 155 -10.93 7.95 8.36
C ASP A 155 -11.57 6.78 7.61
N TYR A 156 -11.18 6.50 6.37
CA TYR A 156 -11.56 5.25 5.70
C TYR A 156 -10.63 4.09 6.09
N TYR A 157 -9.43 4.36 6.62
CA TYR A 157 -8.39 3.34 6.81
C TYR A 157 -8.85 2.16 7.67
N PRO A 158 -9.49 2.34 8.85
CA PRO A 158 -9.97 1.21 9.64
C PRO A 158 -11.00 0.35 8.89
N LEU A 159 -11.86 0.99 8.09
CA LEU A 159 -12.88 0.31 7.28
C LEU A 159 -12.25 -0.45 6.12
N VAL A 160 -11.21 0.09 5.49
CA VAL A 160 -10.44 -0.59 4.42
C VAL A 160 -9.71 -1.81 4.98
N VAL A 161 -9.11 -1.70 6.17
CA VAL A 161 -8.49 -2.86 6.85
C VAL A 161 -9.51 -3.97 7.08
N MET A 162 -10.70 -3.64 7.59
CA MET A 162 -11.77 -4.62 7.77
C MET A 162 -12.24 -5.21 6.44
N MET A 163 -12.33 -4.38 5.39
CA MET A 163 -12.72 -4.82 4.06
C MET A 163 -11.74 -5.87 3.50
N ILE A 164 -10.44 -5.62 3.63
CA ILE A 164 -9.36 -6.51 3.18
C ILE A 164 -9.36 -7.81 3.97
N GLU A 165 -9.35 -7.74 5.30
CA GLU A 165 -9.34 -8.93 6.18
C GLU A 165 -10.50 -9.86 5.85
N ALA A 166 -11.67 -9.28 5.61
CA ALA A 166 -12.84 -10.06 5.32
C ALA A 166 -12.76 -10.77 3.98
N ARG A 167 -12.16 -10.18 2.94
CA ARG A 167 -11.99 -10.83 1.63
C ARG A 167 -11.29 -12.18 1.76
N GLU A 168 -10.37 -12.29 2.73
CA GLU A 168 -9.54 -13.48 2.96
C GLU A 168 -10.27 -14.60 3.74
N LEU A 169 -11.45 -14.33 4.31
CA LEU A 169 -12.16 -15.25 5.20
C LEU A 169 -13.21 -16.10 4.46
N VAL A 170 -12.69 -17.01 3.64
CA VAL A 170 -13.44 -18.11 3.01
C VAL A 170 -12.91 -19.45 3.50
N ASN A 171 -13.77 -20.47 3.57
CA ASN A 171 -13.35 -21.84 3.87
C ASN A 171 -12.74 -22.51 2.62
N ASP A 172 -12.27 -23.75 2.79
CA ASP A 172 -11.68 -24.57 1.71
C ASP A 172 -12.64 -24.83 0.52
N GLN A 173 -13.93 -24.53 0.67
CA GLN A 173 -14.96 -24.65 -0.35
C GLN A 173 -15.36 -23.28 -0.95
N GLY A 174 -14.64 -22.20 -0.60
CA GLY A 174 -14.94 -20.83 -1.03
C GLY A 174 -16.15 -20.19 -0.34
N LYS A 175 -16.75 -20.87 0.66
CA LYS A 175 -17.87 -20.33 1.43
C LYS A 175 -17.36 -19.36 2.48
N GLN A 176 -18.00 -18.21 2.60
CA GLN A 176 -17.60 -17.20 3.59
C GLN A 176 -17.74 -17.71 5.01
N LEU A 177 -16.71 -17.46 5.83
CA LEU A 177 -16.70 -17.76 7.26
C LEU A 177 -17.32 -16.59 8.03
N LEU A 178 -17.79 -16.87 9.26
CA LEU A 178 -18.26 -15.81 10.16
C LEU A 178 -17.10 -14.85 10.43
N TYR A 179 -17.28 -13.59 10.04
CA TYR A 179 -16.28 -12.56 10.15
C TYR A 179 -16.25 -11.98 11.57
N VAL A 180 -15.16 -12.19 12.30
CA VAL A 180 -14.84 -11.41 13.50
C VAL A 180 -13.61 -10.54 13.18
N PRO A 181 -13.80 -9.22 13.00
CA PRO A 181 -12.72 -8.30 12.70
C PRO A 181 -11.59 -8.37 13.74
N GLY A 182 -10.34 -8.30 13.29
CA GLY A 182 -9.18 -8.10 14.19
C GLY A 182 -8.50 -9.35 14.71
N ASP A 183 -8.81 -10.53 14.17
CA ASP A 183 -8.17 -11.78 14.58
C ASP A 183 -6.82 -12.01 13.88
N SER A 184 -6.61 -11.46 12.66
CA SER A 184 -5.34 -11.66 11.95
C SER A 184 -4.21 -10.76 12.48
N ALA A 185 -2.98 -11.28 12.55
CA ALA A 185 -1.81 -10.51 12.97
C ALA A 185 -1.56 -9.29 12.04
N ARG A 186 -1.80 -9.46 10.74
CA ARG A 186 -1.70 -8.40 9.73
C ARG A 186 -2.71 -7.27 9.97
N THR A 187 -3.96 -7.63 10.23
CA THR A 187 -5.03 -6.68 10.61
C THR A 187 -4.60 -5.87 11.83
N ARG A 188 -4.17 -6.55 12.89
CA ARG A 188 -3.77 -5.90 14.14
C ARG A 188 -2.59 -4.96 13.93
N PHE A 189 -1.60 -5.35 13.14
CA PHE A 189 -0.46 -4.50 12.79
C PHE A 189 -0.92 -3.18 12.14
N HIS A 190 -1.72 -3.24 11.07
CA HIS A 190 -2.25 -2.04 10.41
C HIS A 190 -3.09 -1.15 11.35
N LEU A 191 -3.90 -1.77 12.20
CA LEU A 191 -4.71 -1.04 13.17
C LEU A 191 -3.86 -0.35 14.26
N TYR A 192 -2.78 -0.98 14.73
CA TYR A 192 -1.83 -0.32 15.63
C TYR A 192 -1.08 0.83 14.93
N GLU A 193 -0.68 0.66 13.67
CA GLU A 193 0.01 1.71 12.90
C GLU A 193 -0.84 2.97 12.68
N ILE A 194 -2.17 2.82 12.51
CA ILE A 194 -3.07 3.97 12.29
C ILE A 194 -3.56 4.59 13.59
N LEU A 195 -3.58 3.85 14.70
CA LEU A 195 -4.05 4.37 16.00
C LEU A 195 -3.26 5.59 16.46
N SER A 196 -1.97 5.63 16.13
CA SER A 196 -1.05 6.73 16.43
C SER A 196 -1.13 7.90 15.43
N ASP A 197 -1.93 7.79 14.37
CA ASP A 197 -2.06 8.86 13.38
C ASP A 197 -2.93 9.99 13.93
N GLU A 198 -2.38 11.21 13.96
CA GLU A 198 -3.07 12.38 14.50
C GLU A 198 -4.31 12.76 13.67
N LYS A 199 -4.30 12.46 12.36
CA LYS A 199 -5.39 12.79 11.42
C LYS A 199 -6.61 11.88 11.59
N LEU A 200 -6.48 10.73 12.24
CA LEU A 200 -7.59 9.83 12.47
C LEU A 200 -8.62 10.49 13.40
N SER A 201 -9.90 10.45 13.06
CA SER A 201 -10.96 11.01 13.91
C SER A 201 -11.13 10.22 15.21
N ALA A 202 -11.82 10.80 16.19
CA ALA A 202 -12.24 10.09 17.40
C ALA A 202 -13.12 8.87 17.07
N LEU A 203 -13.95 8.99 16.03
CA LEU A 203 -14.79 7.91 15.51
C LEU A 203 -13.94 6.74 15.00
N GLY A 204 -12.94 7.04 14.17
CA GLY A 204 -11.97 6.07 13.67
C GLY A 204 -11.19 5.38 14.79
N ARG A 205 -10.63 6.16 15.72
CA ARG A 205 -9.90 5.61 16.90
C ARG A 205 -10.79 4.68 17.73
N SER A 206 -12.04 5.04 17.94
CA SER A 206 -12.99 4.22 18.70
C SER A 206 -13.23 2.86 18.03
N LEU A 207 -13.40 2.82 16.69
CA LEU A 207 -13.51 1.56 15.96
C LEU A 207 -12.24 0.71 16.08
N VAL A 208 -11.08 1.32 15.88
CA VAL A 208 -9.78 0.64 16.00
C VAL A 208 -9.63 -0.01 17.39
N GLU A 209 -9.91 0.73 18.46
CA GLU A 209 -9.89 0.20 19.83
C GLU A 209 -10.83 -1.00 20.00
N MET A 210 -12.06 -0.92 19.49
CA MET A 210 -13.02 -2.03 19.59
C MET A 210 -12.52 -3.26 18.85
N VAL A 211 -11.98 -3.11 17.64
CA VAL A 211 -11.43 -4.23 16.86
C VAL A 211 -10.29 -4.88 17.62
N LEU A 212 -9.31 -4.09 18.09
CA LEU A 212 -8.15 -4.58 18.85
C LEU A 212 -8.54 -5.23 20.19
N HIS A 213 -9.67 -4.84 20.78
CA HIS A 213 -10.17 -5.35 22.05
C HIS A 213 -11.38 -6.30 21.91
N LYS A 214 -11.60 -6.88 20.72
CA LYS A 214 -12.64 -7.89 20.46
C LYS A 214 -14.04 -7.43 20.87
N GLY A 215 -14.43 -6.23 20.44
CA GLY A 215 -15.77 -5.66 20.66
C GLY A 215 -16.05 -5.14 22.07
N ARG A 216 -15.05 -5.14 22.97
CA ARG A 216 -15.17 -4.49 24.29
C ARG A 216 -15.37 -2.99 24.13
N LYS A 217 -16.01 -2.37 25.13
CA LYS A 217 -16.29 -0.93 25.14
C LYS A 217 -14.98 -0.15 24.91
N PRO A 218 -14.93 0.71 23.88
CA PRO A 218 -13.76 1.55 23.64
C PRO A 218 -13.63 2.57 24.77
N ARG A 219 -12.41 3.09 24.98
CA ARG A 219 -12.16 4.16 25.95
C ARG A 219 -12.82 5.45 25.50
N ILE A 220 -12.88 5.65 24.19
CA ILE A 220 -13.59 6.76 23.53
C ILE A 220 -14.93 6.23 23.04
N SER A 221 -16.03 6.65 23.66
CA SER A 221 -17.37 6.26 23.22
C SER A 221 -17.67 6.86 21.84
N LEU A 222 -18.20 6.05 20.91
CA LEU A 222 -18.74 6.50 19.61
C LEU A 222 -19.89 7.53 19.73
N THR A 223 -20.36 7.79 20.94
CA THR A 223 -21.45 8.72 21.20
C THR A 223 -20.94 10.15 21.18
N ARG A 224 -20.95 10.80 20.02
CA ARG A 224 -21.20 12.25 19.85
C ARG A 224 -21.09 12.77 18.43
N ASP A 225 -20.61 11.97 17.47
CA ASP A 225 -20.32 12.49 16.12
C ASP A 225 -21.18 11.81 15.04
N THR A 226 -22.51 11.83 15.24
CA THR A 226 -23.48 11.43 14.20
C THR A 226 -23.44 12.35 12.98
N GLU A 227 -22.76 13.50 13.09
CA GLU A 227 -22.53 14.47 12.03
C GLU A 227 -21.35 14.07 11.12
N HIS A 228 -20.50 13.13 11.56
CA HIS A 228 -19.40 12.64 10.75
C HIS A 228 -19.91 11.96 9.46
N PRO A 229 -19.40 12.31 8.26
CA PRO A 229 -19.91 11.76 6.99
C PRO A 229 -19.89 10.23 6.91
N LEU A 230 -18.90 9.60 7.55
CA LEU A 230 -18.75 8.13 7.57
C LEU A 230 -19.52 7.45 8.71
N TRP A 231 -20.27 8.18 9.52
CA TRP A 231 -21.02 7.63 10.66
C TRP A 231 -21.81 6.36 10.32
N PRO A 232 -22.58 6.30 9.20
CA PRO A 232 -23.32 5.09 8.86
C PRO A 232 -22.43 3.86 8.64
N LEU A 233 -21.26 4.03 8.01
CA LEU A 233 -20.30 2.94 7.79
C LEU A 233 -19.73 2.45 9.13
N TYR A 234 -19.36 3.38 10.01
CA TYR A 234 -18.82 3.08 11.33
C TYR A 234 -19.84 2.39 12.24
N LEU A 235 -21.12 2.76 12.13
CA LEU A 235 -22.20 2.13 12.89
C LEU A 235 -22.36 0.65 12.52
N VAL A 236 -22.38 0.34 11.22
CA VAL A 236 -22.47 -1.05 10.74
C VAL A 236 -21.20 -1.82 11.09
N ALA A 237 -20.03 -1.24 10.86
CA ALA A 237 -18.74 -1.85 11.23
C ALA A 237 -18.68 -2.19 12.72
N LYS A 238 -19.13 -1.29 13.59
CA LYS A 238 -19.23 -1.55 15.04
C LYS A 238 -20.10 -2.76 15.35
N GLN A 239 -21.29 -2.86 14.77
CA GLN A 239 -22.21 -3.98 15.03
C GLN A 239 -21.54 -5.30 14.65
N LEU A 240 -20.85 -5.35 13.51
CA LEU A 240 -20.10 -6.52 13.06
C LEU A 240 -18.93 -6.87 14.01
N VAL A 241 -18.16 -5.89 14.48
CA VAL A 241 -17.08 -6.09 15.47
C VAL A 241 -17.62 -6.69 16.77
N GLN A 242 -18.85 -6.34 17.15
CA GLN A 242 -19.52 -6.85 18.34
C GLN A 242 -20.24 -8.19 18.11
N ALA A 243 -20.00 -8.84 16.96
CA ALA A 243 -20.69 -10.05 16.55
C ALA A 243 -22.22 -9.92 16.62
N SER A 244 -22.74 -8.73 16.34
CA SER A 244 -24.16 -8.40 16.36
C SER A 244 -24.66 -8.20 14.93
N GLN A 245 -25.79 -8.79 14.59
CA GLN A 245 -26.43 -8.58 13.29
C GLN A 245 -26.79 -7.09 13.14
N PRO A 246 -26.33 -6.41 12.08
CA PRO A 246 -26.74 -5.03 11.79
C PRO A 246 -28.25 -4.94 11.59
N THR A 247 -28.87 -3.87 12.10
CA THR A 247 -30.31 -3.63 11.95
C THR A 247 -30.61 -3.08 10.57
N GLU A 248 -31.83 -3.29 10.06
CA GLU A 248 -32.27 -2.69 8.79
C GLU A 248 -32.10 -1.16 8.79
N GLU A 249 -32.39 -0.53 9.93
CA GLU A 249 -32.24 0.91 10.15
C GLU A 249 -30.78 1.40 10.02
N SER A 250 -29.78 0.58 10.42
CA SER A 250 -28.36 0.93 10.23
C SER A 250 -27.86 0.62 8.82
N LEU A 251 -28.46 -0.35 8.13
CA LEU A 251 -28.12 -0.72 6.75
C LEU A 251 -28.70 0.23 5.70
N MET A 252 -29.90 0.75 5.91
CA MET A 252 -30.61 1.61 4.95
C MET A 252 -29.76 2.79 4.43
N PRO A 253 -29.08 3.59 5.29
CA PRO A 253 -28.28 4.72 4.82
C PRO A 253 -27.10 4.30 3.92
N ILE A 254 -26.45 3.17 4.22
CA ILE A 254 -25.30 2.71 3.44
C ILE A 254 -25.75 2.08 2.11
N VAL A 255 -26.92 1.44 2.07
CA VAL A 255 -27.54 0.96 0.83
C VAL A 255 -27.90 2.14 -0.08
N SER A 256 -28.59 3.15 0.43
CA SER A 256 -28.90 4.36 -0.35
C SER A 256 -27.65 5.06 -0.85
N ARG A 257 -26.57 5.06 -0.06
CA ARG A 257 -25.27 5.62 -0.47
C ARG A 257 -24.60 4.82 -1.60
N LEU A 258 -24.78 3.50 -1.61
CA LEU A 258 -24.27 2.64 -2.69
C LEU A 258 -24.96 2.91 -4.03
N ASP A 259 -26.23 3.32 -4.01
CA ASP A 259 -27.01 3.62 -5.21
C ASP A 259 -26.80 5.05 -5.72
N ALA A 260 -26.14 5.91 -4.94
CA ALA A 260 -25.86 7.29 -5.33
C ALA A 260 -24.92 7.35 -6.55
N GLU A 261 -25.19 8.30 -7.46
CA GLU A 261 -24.40 8.53 -8.68
C GLU A 261 -23.00 9.10 -8.37
N ASP A 262 -22.89 9.92 -7.33
CA ASP A 262 -21.66 10.60 -6.90
C ASP A 262 -20.84 9.78 -5.88
N ARG A 263 -21.07 8.46 -5.82
CA ARG A 263 -20.43 7.62 -4.81
C ARG A 263 -18.93 7.53 -5.00
N CYS A 264 -18.21 7.59 -3.89
CA CYS A 264 -16.77 7.36 -3.87
C CYS A 264 -16.47 5.88 -4.22
N PRO A 265 -15.54 5.58 -5.14
CA PRO A 265 -15.19 4.21 -5.51
C PRO A 265 -14.76 3.34 -4.32
N LEU A 266 -13.96 3.90 -3.42
CA LEU A 266 -13.50 3.22 -2.21
C LEU A 266 -14.65 2.93 -1.25
N GLU A 267 -15.55 3.91 -1.09
CA GLU A 267 -16.75 3.79 -0.27
C GLU A 267 -17.65 2.66 -0.79
N ALA A 268 -17.82 2.55 -2.12
CA ALA A 268 -18.58 1.47 -2.73
C ALA A 268 -17.99 0.08 -2.44
N LEU A 269 -16.65 -0.06 -2.44
CA LEU A 269 -15.99 -1.32 -2.07
C LEU A 269 -16.25 -1.68 -0.60
N ILE A 270 -16.13 -0.70 0.31
CA ILE A 270 -16.37 -0.87 1.74
C ILE A 270 -17.83 -1.25 2.00
N ILE A 271 -18.80 -0.51 1.45
CA ILE A 271 -20.23 -0.77 1.64
C ILE A 271 -20.57 -2.19 1.18
N ARG A 272 -20.14 -2.58 -0.03
CA ARG A 272 -20.38 -3.93 -0.54
C ARG A 272 -19.87 -5.00 0.43
N ARG A 273 -18.69 -4.79 1.01
CA ARG A 273 -18.13 -5.76 1.95
C ARG A 273 -18.90 -5.81 3.28
N LEU A 274 -19.29 -4.66 3.82
CA LEU A 274 -20.12 -4.59 5.03
C LEU A 274 -21.48 -5.29 4.83
N LEU A 275 -22.13 -5.06 3.69
CA LEU A 275 -23.41 -5.71 3.35
C LEU A 275 -23.29 -7.23 3.24
N ILE A 276 -22.24 -7.71 2.56
CA ILE A 276 -21.95 -9.13 2.45
C ILE A 276 -21.74 -9.76 3.84
N GLN A 277 -21.00 -9.10 4.73
CA GLN A 277 -20.77 -9.59 6.09
C GLN A 277 -22.05 -9.60 6.93
N ALA A 278 -22.88 -8.56 6.80
CA ALA A 278 -24.16 -8.48 7.49
C ALA A 278 -25.09 -9.64 7.07
N ALA A 279 -25.09 -10.00 5.79
CA ALA A 279 -25.86 -11.14 5.27
C ALA A 279 -25.37 -12.50 5.78
N ASN A 280 -24.11 -12.64 6.21
CA ASN A 280 -23.60 -13.91 6.75
C ASN A 280 -24.10 -14.22 8.18
N PHE A 281 -24.85 -13.32 8.82
CA PHE A 281 -25.50 -13.57 10.11
C PHE A 281 -26.85 -14.32 9.98
N THR A 282 -27.41 -14.43 8.78
CA THR A 282 -28.65 -15.16 8.48
C THR A 282 -28.37 -16.56 7.95
#